data_AF-A0A399XXT3-F1
#
_entry.id   AF-A0A399XXT3-F1
#
_cell.length_a   1.000
_cell.length_b   1.000
_cell.length_c   1.000
_cell.angle_alpha   90.00
_cell.angle_beta   90.00
_cell.angle_gamma   90.00
#
_symmetry.space_group_name_H-M   'P 1'
#
loop_
_entity.id
_entity.type
_entity.pdbx_description
1 polymer ?
#
loop_
_entity_poly.entity_id
_entity_poly.type
_entity_poly.pdbx_seq_one_letter_code
_entity_poly.pdbx_strand_id
1 'polypeptide(L)'
;AYAEYLGQQHVFSHGLSPTGQDILRHGYYDIGVGTWIFDTLDEGSSEGSALSAMVWQDQLHVFGGVSNRAQGLRHGWFEPGTGWKFETLLADGLGSVVVPALATAAMVTADGRQNVWFTAALYNSAPGVYPHYVEFLGHGWYEESLANWHFESRPYPRGNGRGPSVATYAQHTEVFDYYASPVGCSGLFHEYWDGAEWSGEFRQVTCPGIASVLLNSPTASATYPPFNQLHAFYAQDPPAIGHFWYDPD
;
A
#
# COMPACT_ATOMS: atom_id res chain seq x y z
N ALA A 1 6.77 2.09 -6.45
CA ALA A 1 5.99 3.30 -6.10
C ALA A 1 6.37 4.46 -6.99
N TYR A 2 5.49 5.46 -7.10
CA TYR A 2 5.72 6.70 -7.84
C TYR A 2 5.18 7.90 -7.05
N ALA A 3 5.84 9.05 -7.18
CA ALA A 3 5.34 10.34 -6.69
C ALA A 3 5.94 11.48 -7.51
N GLU A 4 5.22 12.60 -7.62
CA GLU A 4 5.77 13.86 -8.14
C GLU A 4 6.16 14.76 -6.99
N TYR A 5 7.42 15.21 -6.95
CA TYR A 5 7.94 16.06 -5.89
C TYR A 5 8.84 17.15 -6.48
N LEU A 6 8.59 18.40 -6.12
CA LEU A 6 9.32 19.57 -6.66
C LEU A 6 9.38 19.62 -8.20
N GLY A 7 8.32 19.16 -8.88
CA GLY A 7 8.26 19.11 -10.35
C GLY A 7 9.09 17.99 -10.99
N GLN A 8 9.63 17.06 -10.21
CA GLN A 8 10.34 15.88 -10.67
C GLN A 8 9.47 14.63 -10.51
N GLN A 9 9.66 13.67 -11.41
CA GLN A 9 9.09 12.33 -11.29
C GLN A 9 10.03 11.47 -10.46
N HIS A 10 9.53 10.86 -9.39
CA HIS A 10 10.27 9.92 -8.56
C HIS A 10 9.67 8.53 -8.66
N VAL A 11 10.53 7.53 -8.81
CA VAL A 11 10.16 6.12 -8.87
C VAL A 11 10.99 5.37 -7.84
N PHE A 12 10.31 4.47 -7.13
CA PHE A 12 10.92 3.59 -6.16
C PHE A 12 10.68 2.14 -6.53
N SER A 13 11.70 1.30 -6.37
CA SER A 13 11.62 -0.12 -6.68
C SER A 13 12.45 -0.96 -5.72
N HIS A 14 12.18 -2.26 -5.74
CA HIS A 14 13.07 -3.26 -5.16
C HIS A 14 14.37 -3.30 -5.96
N GLY A 15 15.47 -3.53 -5.27
CA GLY A 15 16.70 -4.01 -5.87
C GLY A 15 17.40 -5.00 -4.96
N LEU A 16 18.43 -5.63 -5.51
CA LEU A 16 19.41 -6.38 -4.75
C LEU A 16 20.75 -5.64 -4.80
N SER A 17 21.44 -5.62 -3.67
CA SER A 17 22.83 -5.16 -3.60
C SER A 17 23.77 -6.19 -4.25
N PRO A 18 25.04 -5.84 -4.51
CA PRO A 18 26.02 -6.80 -5.00
C PRO A 18 26.24 -8.00 -4.08
N THR A 19 25.91 -7.88 -2.79
CA THR A 19 25.98 -8.97 -1.80
C THR A 19 24.68 -9.78 -1.70
N GLY A 20 23.66 -9.41 -2.48
CA GLY A 20 22.36 -10.09 -2.50
C GLY A 20 21.41 -9.65 -1.39
N GLN A 21 21.69 -8.55 -0.70
CA GLN A 21 20.78 -7.97 0.29
C GLN A 21 19.68 -7.17 -0.41
N ASP A 22 18.46 -7.21 0.15
CA ASP A 22 17.39 -6.34 -0.33
C ASP A 22 17.72 -4.87 -0.06
N ILE A 23 17.39 -4.04 -1.04
CA ILE A 23 17.62 -2.60 -0.99
C ILE A 23 16.46 -1.84 -1.64
N LEU A 24 16.20 -0.64 -1.12
CA LEU A 24 15.31 0.31 -1.75
C LEU A 24 16.08 1.06 -2.83
N ARG A 25 15.59 1.00 -4.08
CA ARG A 25 16.12 1.79 -5.19
C ARG A 25 15.25 3.02 -5.38
N HIS A 26 15.89 4.15 -5.65
CA HIS A 26 15.23 5.41 -5.99
C HIS A 26 15.78 5.91 -7.31
N GLY A 27 14.88 6.30 -8.21
CA GLY A 27 15.21 6.99 -9.44
C GLY A 27 14.39 8.27 -9.54
N TYR A 28 14.99 9.36 -10.01
CA TYR A 28 14.26 10.59 -10.28
C TYR A 28 14.71 11.24 -11.59
N TYR A 29 13.76 11.85 -12.29
CA TYR A 29 14.03 12.58 -13.51
C TYR A 29 14.37 14.03 -13.20
N ASP A 30 15.65 14.39 -13.39
CA ASP A 30 16.09 15.77 -13.27
C ASP A 30 15.84 16.49 -14.60
N ILE A 31 14.85 17.41 -14.60
CA ILE A 31 14.50 18.19 -15.77
C ILE A 31 15.57 19.20 -16.19
N GLY A 32 16.38 19.69 -15.24
CA GLY A 32 17.46 20.65 -15.50
C GLY A 32 18.64 19.99 -16.22
N VAL A 33 18.87 18.71 -15.96
CA VAL A 33 19.90 17.91 -16.64
C VAL A 33 19.33 17.14 -17.84
N GLY A 34 18.04 16.82 -17.82
CA GLY A 34 17.36 16.04 -18.87
C GLY A 34 17.61 14.54 -18.78
N THR A 35 17.91 14.01 -17.58
CA THR A 35 18.24 12.58 -17.39
C THR A 35 17.67 12.02 -16.10
N TRP A 36 17.54 10.69 -16.06
CA TRP A 36 17.30 9.95 -14.83
C TRP A 36 18.58 9.88 -13.98
N ILE A 37 18.42 10.10 -12.69
CA ILE A 37 19.44 9.92 -11.65
C ILE A 37 18.96 8.79 -10.73
N PHE A 38 19.89 7.95 -10.27
CA PHE A 38 19.58 6.75 -9.49
C PHE A 38 20.41 6.68 -8.22
N ASP A 39 19.74 6.39 -7.11
CA ASP A 39 20.33 6.27 -5.79
C ASP A 39 19.93 4.95 -5.11
N THR A 40 20.77 4.51 -4.17
CA THR A 40 20.47 3.37 -3.29
C THR A 40 20.10 3.90 -1.92
N LEU A 41 18.95 3.46 -1.42
CA LEU A 41 18.40 3.88 -0.16
C LEU A 41 18.35 2.69 0.82
N ASP A 42 18.73 2.96 2.07
CA ASP A 42 18.45 2.10 3.24
C ASP A 42 18.83 0.62 3.07
N GLU A 43 20.04 0.37 2.54
CA GLU A 43 20.53 -0.99 2.23
C GLU A 43 20.51 -1.92 3.45
N GLY A 44 19.97 -3.11 3.27
CA GLY A 44 19.88 -4.14 4.31
C GLY A 44 18.84 -3.86 5.41
N SER A 45 18.11 -2.74 5.33
CA SER A 45 17.02 -2.39 6.26
C SER A 45 15.67 -2.31 5.55
N SER A 46 15.63 -1.77 4.33
CA SER A 46 14.45 -1.77 3.48
C SER A 46 14.43 -2.97 2.53
N GLU A 47 13.31 -3.67 2.45
CA GLU A 47 13.13 -4.74 1.46
C GLU A 47 13.01 -4.15 0.05
N GLY A 48 12.53 -2.90 -0.10
CA GLY A 48 12.25 -2.33 -1.42
C GLY A 48 11.04 -2.98 -2.13
N SER A 49 10.36 -3.94 -1.48
CA SER A 49 9.11 -4.54 -1.94
C SER A 49 7.90 -3.72 -1.46
N ALA A 50 6.71 -4.04 -1.98
CA ALA A 50 5.44 -3.54 -1.46
C ALA A 50 5.34 -2.01 -1.36
N LEU A 51 5.94 -1.30 -2.31
CA LEU A 51 6.18 0.13 -2.16
C LEU A 51 4.97 1.00 -2.48
N SER A 52 4.72 1.98 -1.63
CA SER A 52 3.92 3.18 -1.94
C SER A 52 4.72 4.44 -1.63
N ALA A 53 4.33 5.55 -2.24
CA ALA A 53 4.98 6.84 -2.05
C ALA A 53 3.93 7.93 -2.09
N MET A 54 4.20 9.03 -1.39
CA MET A 54 3.35 10.21 -1.38
C MET A 54 4.20 11.45 -1.11
N VAL A 55 3.65 12.61 -1.43
CA VAL A 55 4.17 13.89 -0.95
C VAL A 55 3.25 14.39 0.13
N TRP A 56 3.82 14.74 1.28
CA TRP A 56 3.10 15.37 2.38
C TRP A 56 3.91 16.57 2.85
N GLN A 57 3.24 17.72 2.94
CA GLN A 57 3.91 19.01 3.10
C GLN A 57 4.99 19.17 2.01
N ASP A 58 6.22 19.51 2.40
CA ASP A 58 7.37 19.67 1.50
C ASP A 58 8.32 18.45 1.56
N GLN A 59 7.80 17.27 1.91
CA GLN A 59 8.58 16.04 2.04
C GLN A 59 8.06 14.94 1.12
N LEU A 60 9.00 14.17 0.56
CA LEU A 60 8.71 12.96 -0.19
C LEU A 60 8.81 11.76 0.76
N HIS A 61 7.74 10.98 0.85
CA HIS A 61 7.64 9.82 1.72
C HIS A 61 7.55 8.53 0.91
N VAL A 62 8.12 7.46 1.44
CA VAL A 62 8.06 6.11 0.88
C VAL A 62 7.80 5.10 1.99
N PHE A 63 6.90 4.15 1.72
CA PHE A 63 6.54 3.06 2.62
C PHE A 63 6.79 1.72 1.93
N GLY A 64 7.14 0.70 2.71
CA GLY A 64 7.38 -0.64 2.18
C GLY A 64 7.72 -1.67 3.25
N GLY A 65 8.20 -2.83 2.81
CA GLY A 65 8.65 -3.92 3.69
C GLY A 65 10.01 -3.66 4.34
N VAL A 66 10.22 -4.27 5.51
CA VAL A 66 11.53 -4.36 6.18
C VAL A 66 12.32 -5.55 5.60
N SER A 67 13.62 -5.37 5.41
CA SER A 67 14.54 -6.39 4.86
C SER A 67 14.80 -7.56 5.83
N ASN A 68 15.47 -8.61 5.34
CA ASN A 68 16.08 -9.67 6.13
C ASN A 68 15.12 -10.55 6.95
N ARG A 69 13.97 -10.91 6.37
CA ARG A 69 12.91 -11.73 7.00
C ARG A 69 12.26 -11.08 8.24
N ALA A 70 12.66 -9.86 8.61
CA ALA A 70 11.94 -9.07 9.59
C ALA A 70 10.62 -8.63 8.93
N GLN A 71 9.52 -8.89 9.63
CA GLN A 71 8.18 -8.60 9.14
C GLN A 71 7.79 -7.24 9.70
N GLY A 72 7.69 -6.24 8.83
CA GLY A 72 7.36 -4.91 9.29
C GLY A 72 6.99 -3.92 8.20
N LEU A 73 6.58 -2.74 8.67
CA LEU A 73 6.37 -1.56 7.84
C LEU A 73 7.56 -0.61 8.03
N ARG A 74 8.27 -0.35 6.94
CA ARG A 74 9.38 0.60 6.86
C ARG A 74 8.87 1.91 6.28
N HIS A 75 9.34 3.03 6.83
CA HIS A 75 9.03 4.37 6.37
C HIS A 75 10.33 5.13 6.13
N GLY A 76 10.42 5.80 4.98
CA GLY A 76 11.47 6.74 4.67
C GLY A 76 10.90 8.08 4.25
N TRP A 77 11.56 9.17 4.61
CA TRP A 77 11.20 10.51 4.17
C TRP A 77 12.42 11.32 3.77
N PHE A 78 12.26 12.14 2.75
CA PHE A 78 13.27 13.09 2.30
C PHE A 78 13.08 14.43 3.00
N GLU A 79 14.08 14.84 3.77
CA GLU A 79 14.11 16.15 4.43
C GLU A 79 15.03 17.10 3.64
N PRO A 80 14.51 18.19 3.06
CA PRO A 80 15.31 19.15 2.31
C PRO A 80 16.52 19.65 3.10
N GLY A 81 17.69 19.56 2.47
CA GLY A 81 18.96 19.99 3.08
C GLY A 81 19.63 18.98 4.00
N THR A 82 18.94 17.95 4.49
CA THR A 82 19.53 16.89 5.32
C THR A 82 19.53 15.51 4.66
N GLY A 83 18.68 15.31 3.65
CA GLY A 83 18.60 14.08 2.86
C GLY A 83 17.57 13.08 3.40
N TRP A 84 17.74 11.82 3.03
CA TRP A 84 16.83 10.74 3.42
C TRP A 84 16.99 10.35 4.90
N LYS A 85 15.84 10.11 5.55
CA LYS A 85 15.70 9.56 6.90
C LYS A 85 14.82 8.32 6.83
N PHE A 86 14.99 7.41 7.79
CA PHE A 86 14.26 6.15 7.82
C PHE A 86 13.92 5.73 9.25
N GLU A 87 12.77 5.09 9.39
CA GLU A 87 12.31 4.47 10.62
C GLU A 87 11.52 3.18 10.34
N THR A 88 11.47 2.30 11.33
CA THR A 88 10.61 1.12 11.29
C THR A 88 9.36 1.43 12.10
N LEU A 89 8.23 1.53 11.41
CA LEU A 89 6.94 1.87 12.02
C LEU A 89 6.36 0.70 12.81
N LEU A 90 6.53 -0.51 12.27
CA LEU A 90 6.10 -1.76 12.89
C LEU A 90 7.23 -2.77 12.68
N ALA A 91 7.93 -3.16 13.74
CA ALA A 91 9.02 -4.15 13.66
C ALA A 91 8.52 -5.59 13.92
N ASP A 92 7.42 -5.73 14.67
CA ASP A 92 6.81 -7.01 15.09
C ASP A 92 5.27 -6.98 14.93
N GLY A 93 4.77 -6.09 14.06
CA GLY A 93 3.35 -5.90 13.76
C GLY A 93 2.50 -5.24 14.84
N LEU A 94 1.18 -5.35 14.69
CA LEU A 94 0.16 -4.78 15.58
C LEU A 94 -0.06 -5.66 16.85
N GLY A 95 1.01 -5.99 17.57
CA GLY A 95 0.97 -6.91 18.73
C GLY A 95 1.49 -8.32 18.38
N SER A 96 0.68 -9.37 18.54
CA SER A 96 1.07 -10.77 18.19
C SER A 96 0.94 -11.08 16.69
N VAL A 97 1.15 -10.07 15.84
CA VAL A 97 0.75 -10.03 14.43
C VAL A 97 1.99 -10.03 13.56
N VAL A 98 2.01 -10.87 12.54
CA VAL A 98 3.04 -10.89 11.52
C VAL A 98 2.66 -9.88 10.44
N VAL A 99 3.45 -8.82 10.27
CA VAL A 99 3.22 -7.86 9.16
C VAL A 99 4.22 -8.15 8.06
N PRO A 100 3.98 -9.11 7.15
CA PRO A 100 4.62 -8.98 5.87
C PRO A 100 3.89 -7.81 5.21
N ALA A 101 4.50 -6.63 5.12
CA ALA A 101 3.97 -5.59 4.26
C ALA A 101 4.10 -6.13 2.83
N LEU A 102 3.14 -6.94 2.39
CA LEU A 102 3.13 -7.59 1.07
C LEU A 102 2.76 -6.58 -0.01
N ALA A 103 1.99 -5.57 0.38
CA ALA A 103 1.67 -4.40 -0.42
C ALA A 103 1.33 -3.24 0.51
N THR A 104 1.63 -2.02 0.07
CA THR A 104 1.22 -0.78 0.74
C THR A 104 0.57 0.16 -0.26
N ALA A 105 -0.33 1.01 0.24
CA ALA A 105 -0.89 2.16 -0.44
C ALA A 105 -0.84 3.34 0.52
N ALA A 106 -0.35 4.49 0.07
CA ALA A 106 -0.22 5.66 0.93
C ALA A 106 -0.78 6.89 0.24
N MET A 107 -1.43 7.75 1.01
CA MET A 107 -1.87 9.04 0.53
C MET A 107 -2.05 10.05 1.65
N VAL A 108 -2.15 11.32 1.25
CA VAL A 108 -2.66 12.38 2.12
C VAL A 108 -4.17 12.41 2.00
N THR A 109 -4.88 12.19 3.11
CA THR A 109 -6.35 12.20 3.13
C THR A 109 -6.89 13.63 3.16
N ALA A 110 -8.20 13.79 2.97
CA ALA A 110 -8.86 15.10 2.92
C ALA A 110 -8.69 15.94 4.21
N ASP A 111 -8.42 15.30 5.35
CA ASP A 111 -8.09 15.96 6.62
C ASP A 111 -6.62 16.43 6.71
N GLY A 112 -5.83 16.24 5.65
CA GLY A 112 -4.43 16.65 5.56
C GLY A 112 -3.44 15.70 6.25
N ARG A 113 -3.88 14.55 6.75
CA ARG A 113 -3.00 13.59 7.44
C ARG A 113 -2.34 12.62 6.47
N GLN A 114 -1.15 12.16 6.85
CA GLN A 114 -0.50 11.02 6.20
C GLN A 114 -1.23 9.74 6.59
N ASN A 115 -1.59 8.92 5.60
CA ASN A 115 -2.20 7.62 5.84
C ASN A 115 -1.53 6.56 4.97
N VAL A 116 -1.40 5.36 5.53
CA VAL A 116 -0.87 4.18 4.87
C VAL A 116 -1.75 2.98 5.17
N TRP A 117 -2.15 2.29 4.11
CA TRP A 117 -2.82 1.01 4.14
C TRP A 117 -1.84 -0.06 3.75
N PHE A 118 -1.89 -1.20 4.42
CA PHE A 118 -0.93 -2.27 4.20
C PHE A 118 -1.56 -3.63 4.45
N THR A 119 -1.05 -4.65 3.76
CA THR A 119 -1.40 -6.04 4.08
C THR A 119 -0.77 -6.41 5.42
N ALA A 120 -1.56 -6.97 6.33
CA ALA A 120 -1.09 -7.52 7.60
C ALA A 120 -1.64 -8.94 7.78
N ALA A 121 -0.98 -9.78 8.59
CA ALA A 121 -1.40 -11.16 8.81
C ALA A 121 -1.32 -11.59 10.28
N LEU A 122 -2.38 -12.21 10.78
CA LEU A 122 -2.34 -12.91 12.07
C LEU A 122 -1.75 -14.30 11.86
N TYR A 123 -0.66 -14.60 12.55
CA TYR A 123 -0.14 -15.96 12.64
C TYR A 123 -0.83 -16.69 13.80
N ASN A 124 -1.82 -17.53 13.48
CA ASN A 124 -2.42 -18.40 14.51
C ASN A 124 -1.59 -19.68 14.64
N SER A 125 -0.77 -19.76 15.68
CA SER A 125 0.08 -20.91 15.98
C SER A 125 -0.55 -21.93 16.95
N ALA A 126 -1.88 -21.95 17.09
CA ALA A 126 -2.54 -22.89 17.99
C ALA A 126 -2.08 -24.34 17.70
N PRO A 127 -1.53 -25.09 18.68
CA PRO A 127 -1.02 -26.43 18.45
C PRO A 127 -2.12 -27.35 17.89
N GLY A 128 -1.86 -27.99 16.75
CA GLY A 128 -2.79 -28.93 16.10
C GLY A 128 -3.76 -28.30 15.10
N VAL A 129 -3.71 -26.99 14.88
CA VAL A 129 -4.37 -26.32 13.76
C VAL A 129 -3.32 -26.05 12.67
N TYR A 130 -3.63 -26.34 11.40
CA TYR A 130 -2.75 -25.95 10.29
C TYR A 130 -2.50 -24.43 10.41
N PRO A 131 -1.26 -23.95 10.18
CA PRO A 131 -0.98 -22.51 10.27
C PRO A 131 -1.88 -21.78 9.27
N HIS A 132 -2.87 -21.06 9.79
CA HIS A 132 -3.74 -20.21 9.01
C HIS A 132 -3.29 -18.77 9.21
N TYR A 133 -2.73 -18.19 8.15
CA TYR A 133 -2.57 -16.75 8.06
C TYR A 133 -3.94 -16.15 7.80
N VAL A 134 -4.46 -15.40 8.76
CA VAL A 134 -5.62 -14.55 8.54
C VAL A 134 -5.08 -13.19 8.14
N GLU A 135 -5.11 -12.91 6.86
CA GLU A 135 -4.73 -11.60 6.33
C GLU A 135 -5.88 -10.61 6.49
N PHE A 136 -5.51 -9.36 6.73
CA PHE A 136 -6.44 -8.25 6.88
C PHE A 136 -5.78 -6.95 6.42
N LEU A 137 -6.60 -5.94 6.16
CA LEU A 137 -6.15 -4.59 5.86
C LEU A 137 -5.69 -3.90 7.16
N GLY A 138 -4.42 -3.53 7.24
CA GLY A 138 -3.91 -2.62 8.25
C GLY A 138 -4.06 -1.18 7.77
N HIS A 139 -4.31 -0.26 8.71
CA HIS A 139 -4.37 1.17 8.46
C HIS A 139 -3.52 1.89 9.50
N GLY A 140 -2.64 2.78 9.05
CA GLY A 140 -1.87 3.66 9.90
C GLY A 140 -2.00 5.11 9.48
N TRP A 141 -2.06 6.02 10.45
CA TRP A 141 -2.11 7.46 10.20
C TRP A 141 -1.15 8.21 11.12
N TYR A 142 -0.62 9.32 10.61
CA TYR A 142 0.26 10.19 11.38
C TYR A 142 -0.56 11.28 12.08
N GLU A 143 -0.41 11.36 13.41
CA GLU A 143 -1.01 12.42 14.22
C GLU A 143 0.07 13.47 14.57
N GLU A 144 0.05 14.59 13.85
CA GLU A 144 1.03 15.67 13.98
C GLU A 144 1.07 16.28 15.39
N SER A 145 -0.09 16.40 16.05
CA SER A 145 -0.18 16.93 17.42
C SER A 145 0.58 16.10 18.45
N LEU A 146 0.79 14.81 18.18
CA LEU A 146 1.51 13.87 19.03
C LEU A 146 2.87 13.48 18.45
N ALA A 147 3.18 13.95 17.23
CA ALA A 147 4.34 13.54 16.44
C ALA A 147 4.50 12.01 16.37
N ASN A 148 3.39 11.28 16.21
CA ASN A 148 3.39 9.83 16.33
C ASN A 148 2.48 9.15 15.30
N TRP A 149 2.84 7.93 14.93
CA TRP A 149 2.01 7.04 14.12
C TRP A 149 1.04 6.26 14.99
N HIS A 150 -0.18 6.15 14.50
CA HIS A 150 -1.24 5.33 15.06
C HIS A 150 -1.59 4.24 14.07
N PHE A 151 -2.05 3.09 14.57
CA PHE A 151 -2.39 1.96 13.72
C PHE A 151 -3.62 1.22 14.23
N GLU A 152 -4.37 0.67 13.28
CA GLU A 152 -5.51 -0.20 13.53
C GLU A 152 -5.53 -1.38 12.57
N SER A 153 -6.17 -2.47 13.01
CA SER A 153 -6.60 -3.54 12.13
C SER A 153 -8.03 -3.27 11.67
N ARG A 154 -8.30 -3.51 10.39
CA ARG A 154 -9.62 -3.37 9.81
C ARG A 154 -10.38 -4.68 9.97
N PRO A 155 -11.53 -4.71 10.67
CA PRO A 155 -12.16 -5.96 11.05
C PRO A 155 -12.86 -6.67 9.87
N TYR A 156 -12.72 -7.99 9.83
CA TYR A 156 -13.51 -8.91 9.00
C TYR A 156 -15.03 -8.68 9.18
N PRO A 157 -15.90 -8.82 8.14
CA PRO A 157 -15.70 -9.42 6.82
C PRO A 157 -15.21 -8.46 5.72
N ARG A 158 -14.48 -7.42 6.10
CA ARG A 158 -13.85 -6.49 5.17
C ARG A 158 -12.68 -7.17 4.44
N GLY A 159 -12.15 -6.55 3.39
CA GLY A 159 -11.16 -7.14 2.49
C GLY A 159 -9.96 -7.72 3.24
N ASN A 160 -9.24 -8.65 2.60
CA ASN A 160 -8.11 -9.33 3.26
C ASN A 160 -6.84 -8.46 3.25
N GLY A 161 -6.91 -7.20 2.80
CA GLY A 161 -5.80 -6.27 2.73
C GLY A 161 -4.80 -6.55 1.62
N ARG A 162 -5.11 -7.47 0.69
CA ARG A 162 -4.17 -7.91 -0.35
C ARG A 162 -4.09 -6.87 -1.48
N GLY A 163 -2.89 -6.37 -1.75
CA GLY A 163 -2.63 -5.45 -2.86
C GLY A 163 -3.46 -4.17 -2.79
N PRO A 164 -3.49 -3.45 -1.66
CA PRO A 164 -4.38 -2.31 -1.51
C PRO A 164 -3.98 -1.19 -2.48
N SER A 165 -4.96 -0.40 -2.89
CA SER A 165 -4.80 0.89 -3.54
C SER A 165 -5.76 1.88 -2.91
N VAL A 166 -5.39 3.16 -2.95
CA VAL A 166 -6.17 4.21 -2.30
C VAL A 166 -6.32 5.42 -3.21
N ALA A 167 -7.51 6.03 -3.17
CA ALA A 167 -7.84 7.28 -3.85
C ALA A 167 -8.76 8.13 -2.96
N THR A 168 -8.98 9.39 -3.35
CA THR A 168 -10.03 10.23 -2.77
C THR A 168 -11.10 10.54 -3.80
N TYR A 169 -12.35 10.29 -3.44
CA TYR A 169 -13.54 10.63 -4.22
C TYR A 169 -14.49 11.50 -3.38
N ALA A 170 -14.93 12.65 -3.88
CA ALA A 170 -15.86 13.55 -3.18
C ALA A 170 -15.52 13.84 -1.69
N GLN A 171 -14.22 13.91 -1.34
CA GLN A 171 -13.66 14.04 0.03
C GLN A 171 -13.63 12.76 0.89
N HIS A 172 -14.13 11.66 0.36
CA HIS A 172 -14.10 10.34 0.98
C HIS A 172 -12.84 9.58 0.56
N THR A 173 -12.29 8.83 1.50
CA THR A 173 -11.17 7.92 1.22
C THR A 173 -11.73 6.61 0.69
N GLU A 174 -11.20 6.18 -0.46
CA GLU A 174 -11.61 5.00 -1.20
C GLU A 174 -10.44 4.01 -1.25
N VAL A 175 -10.63 2.82 -0.71
CA VAL A 175 -9.61 1.75 -0.68
C VAL A 175 -10.13 0.56 -1.47
N PHE A 176 -9.31 0.05 -2.38
CA PHE A 176 -9.58 -1.22 -3.06
C PHE A 176 -8.51 -2.23 -2.69
N ASP A 177 -8.93 -3.47 -2.46
CA ASP A 177 -8.05 -4.59 -2.18
C ASP A 177 -8.68 -5.90 -2.66
N TYR A 178 -7.94 -7.00 -2.57
CA TYR A 178 -8.49 -8.32 -2.86
C TYR A 178 -9.01 -9.00 -1.59
N TYR A 179 -10.23 -9.51 -1.69
CA TYR A 179 -10.76 -10.49 -0.75
C TYR A 179 -10.45 -11.90 -1.28
N ALA A 180 -9.82 -12.74 -0.45
CA ALA A 180 -9.56 -14.14 -0.77
C ALA A 180 -10.42 -15.04 0.13
N SER A 181 -11.40 -15.73 -0.46
CA SER A 181 -12.23 -16.68 0.27
C SER A 181 -11.56 -18.06 0.31
N PRO A 182 -11.43 -18.71 1.49
CA PRO A 182 -10.94 -20.08 1.57
C PRO A 182 -11.87 -21.12 0.93
N VAL A 183 -13.15 -20.78 0.76
CA VAL A 183 -14.23 -21.70 0.35
C VAL A 183 -15.12 -21.12 -0.75
N GLY A 184 -14.72 -20.03 -1.40
CA GLY A 184 -15.58 -19.25 -2.31
C GLY A 184 -14.82 -18.43 -3.34
N CYS A 185 -15.51 -17.45 -3.94
CA CYS A 185 -14.92 -16.58 -4.95
C CYS A 185 -14.05 -15.50 -4.30
N SER A 186 -12.78 -15.43 -4.68
CA SER A 186 -11.97 -14.24 -4.48
C SER A 186 -12.48 -13.12 -5.39
N GLY A 187 -12.40 -11.88 -4.93
CA GLY A 187 -12.93 -10.73 -5.67
C GLY A 187 -12.26 -9.43 -5.25
N LEU A 188 -12.54 -8.37 -6.00
CA LEU A 188 -12.17 -7.04 -5.59
C LEU A 188 -13.15 -6.59 -4.50
N PHE A 189 -12.59 -6.07 -3.42
CA PHE A 189 -13.32 -5.49 -2.32
C PHE A 189 -13.04 -3.99 -2.31
N HIS A 190 -14.06 -3.23 -1.95
CA HIS A 190 -14.04 -1.78 -1.93
C HIS A 190 -14.45 -1.33 -0.53
N GLU A 191 -13.57 -0.63 0.16
CA GLU A 191 -13.81 0.01 1.45
C GLU A 191 -13.81 1.52 1.28
N TYR A 192 -14.74 2.20 1.94
CA TYR A 192 -14.84 3.65 1.84
C TYR A 192 -15.26 4.27 3.16
N TRP A 193 -14.77 5.49 3.43
CA TRP A 193 -15.17 6.27 4.59
C TRP A 193 -16.32 7.20 4.21
N ASP A 194 -17.53 7.00 4.74
CA ASP A 194 -18.71 7.81 4.39
C ASP A 194 -18.84 9.13 5.18
N GLY A 195 -17.84 9.45 6.02
CA GLY A 195 -17.85 10.62 6.90
C GLY A 195 -18.21 10.29 8.35
N ALA A 196 -18.80 9.13 8.62
CA ALA A 196 -19.18 8.69 9.96
C ALA A 196 -18.60 7.32 10.29
N GLU A 197 -18.67 6.39 9.34
CA GLU A 197 -18.12 5.06 9.47
C GLU A 197 -17.45 4.60 8.18
N TRP A 198 -16.68 3.53 8.32
CA TRP A 198 -16.18 2.85 7.16
C TRP A 198 -17.20 1.82 6.72
N SER A 199 -17.57 1.89 5.45
CA SER A 199 -18.42 0.95 4.76
C SER A 199 -17.60 0.12 3.77
N GLY A 200 -18.19 -0.95 3.25
CA GLY A 200 -17.52 -1.73 2.21
C GLY A 200 -18.44 -2.71 1.50
N GLU A 201 -18.04 -3.07 0.29
CA GLU A 201 -18.82 -3.90 -0.60
C GLU A 201 -17.96 -4.77 -1.51
N PHE A 202 -18.53 -5.90 -1.93
CA PHE A 202 -17.93 -6.75 -2.95
C PHE A 202 -18.18 -6.16 -4.33
N ARG A 203 -17.09 -5.76 -5.00
CA ARG A 203 -17.14 -5.44 -6.43
C ARG A 203 -16.88 -6.74 -7.20
N GLN A 204 -17.98 -7.47 -7.42
CA GLN A 204 -17.94 -8.81 -8.00
C GLN A 204 -17.47 -8.76 -9.47
N VAL A 205 -16.30 -9.32 -9.73
CA VAL A 205 -15.99 -9.90 -11.05
C VAL A 205 -16.45 -11.35 -10.97
N THR A 206 -17.41 -11.72 -11.80
CA THR A 206 -17.99 -13.06 -11.85
C THR A 206 -16.90 -14.12 -12.05
N CYS A 207 -16.77 -15.09 -11.14
CA CYS A 207 -15.84 -16.21 -11.34
C CYS A 207 -16.28 -17.06 -12.55
N PRO A 208 -15.36 -17.33 -13.50
CA PRO A 208 -14.17 -18.15 -13.24
C PRO A 208 -12.78 -17.46 -13.37
N GLY A 209 -12.70 -16.13 -13.59
CA GLY A 209 -11.45 -15.45 -14.01
C GLY A 209 -10.55 -14.82 -12.94
N ILE A 210 -10.85 -14.95 -11.63
CA ILE A 210 -9.95 -14.46 -10.54
C ILE A 210 -9.25 -15.62 -9.80
N ALA A 211 -9.69 -16.86 -10.02
CA ALA A 211 -9.21 -18.04 -9.28
C ALA A 211 -7.70 -18.33 -9.42
N SER A 212 -6.99 -17.69 -10.34
CA SER A 212 -5.52 -17.80 -10.44
C SER A 212 -4.74 -16.48 -10.44
N VAL A 213 -5.42 -15.34 -10.19
CA VAL A 213 -4.69 -14.08 -9.97
C VAL A 213 -3.76 -14.30 -8.79
N LEU A 214 -2.45 -14.17 -9.03
CA LEU A 214 -1.44 -14.34 -8.00
C LEU A 214 -1.83 -13.46 -6.83
N LEU A 215 -1.92 -14.09 -5.67
CA LEU A 215 -2.57 -13.64 -4.45
C LEU A 215 -1.99 -12.35 -3.80
N ASN A 216 -1.10 -11.64 -4.51
CA ASN A 216 -0.46 -10.37 -4.19
C ASN A 216 -0.45 -9.39 -5.39
N SER A 217 -1.31 -9.60 -6.39
CA SER A 217 -1.36 -8.71 -7.55
C SER A 217 -1.78 -7.31 -7.09
N PRO A 218 -1.15 -6.24 -7.58
CA PRO A 218 -1.50 -4.89 -7.17
C PRO A 218 -2.87 -4.51 -7.73
N THR A 219 -3.67 -3.84 -6.91
CA THR A 219 -4.73 -2.98 -7.43
C THR A 219 -4.14 -1.60 -7.67
N ALA A 220 -4.77 -0.80 -8.53
CA ALA A 220 -4.48 0.63 -8.64
C ALA A 220 -5.80 1.37 -8.74
N SER A 221 -5.93 2.47 -8.01
CA SER A 221 -7.11 3.32 -8.04
C SER A 221 -6.71 4.76 -8.29
N ALA A 222 -7.58 5.49 -8.97
CA ALA A 222 -7.41 6.90 -9.23
C ALA A 222 -8.78 7.55 -9.40
N THR A 223 -8.92 8.79 -8.95
CA THR A 223 -10.03 9.62 -9.37
C THR A 223 -9.65 10.42 -10.61
N TYR A 224 -10.61 10.60 -11.50
CA TYR A 224 -10.45 11.41 -12.69
C TYR A 224 -11.27 12.70 -12.54
N PRO A 225 -10.64 13.82 -12.12
CA PRO A 225 -11.35 15.06 -11.78
C PRO A 225 -12.28 15.59 -12.88
N PRO A 226 -11.96 15.47 -14.19
CA PRO A 226 -12.86 15.96 -15.24
C PRO A 226 -14.23 15.28 -15.31
N PHE A 227 -14.36 14.04 -14.83
CA PHE A 227 -15.61 13.26 -14.95
C PHE A 227 -16.23 12.88 -13.61
N ASN A 228 -15.63 13.30 -12.48
CA ASN A 228 -16.04 12.85 -11.15
C ASN A 228 -16.22 11.32 -11.09
N GLN A 229 -15.22 10.60 -11.58
CA GLN A 229 -15.25 9.13 -11.65
C GLN A 229 -14.16 8.53 -10.80
N LEU A 230 -14.48 7.45 -10.12
CA LEU A 230 -13.51 6.58 -9.49
C LEU A 230 -13.17 5.44 -10.45
N HIS A 231 -11.88 5.27 -10.73
CA HIS A 231 -11.34 4.22 -11.58
C HIS A 231 -10.58 3.23 -10.72
N ALA A 232 -10.80 1.94 -10.95
CA ALA A 232 -10.04 0.86 -10.35
C ALA A 232 -9.52 -0.09 -11.43
N PHE A 233 -8.24 -0.41 -11.33
CA PHE A 233 -7.51 -1.33 -12.19
C PHE A 233 -7.05 -2.52 -11.35
N TYR A 234 -7.18 -3.71 -11.91
CA TYR A 234 -6.90 -4.95 -11.18
C TYR A 234 -6.37 -6.03 -12.12
N ALA A 235 -5.54 -6.93 -11.61
CA ALA A 235 -5.08 -8.08 -12.37
C ALA A 235 -6.20 -9.13 -12.52
N GLN A 236 -6.24 -9.78 -13.69
CA GLN A 236 -7.17 -10.85 -14.05
C GLN A 236 -6.42 -12.12 -14.51
N ASP A 237 -7.13 -13.24 -14.56
CA ASP A 237 -6.73 -14.49 -15.22
C ASP A 237 -7.66 -14.80 -16.40
N PRO A 238 -7.15 -15.03 -17.63
CA PRO A 238 -5.73 -14.97 -18.07
C PRO A 238 -5.06 -13.61 -17.82
N PRO A 239 -3.71 -13.53 -17.75
CA PRO A 239 -2.99 -12.30 -17.41
C PRO A 239 -3.44 -11.10 -18.25
N ALA A 240 -4.23 -10.23 -17.63
CA ALA A 240 -4.79 -9.02 -18.21
C ALA A 240 -5.00 -7.96 -17.12
N ILE A 241 -5.20 -6.71 -17.55
CA ILE A 241 -5.64 -5.63 -16.67
C ILE A 241 -7.13 -5.47 -16.86
N GLY A 242 -7.87 -5.80 -15.81
CA GLY A 242 -9.27 -5.42 -15.65
C GLY A 242 -9.37 -3.95 -15.27
N HIS A 243 -10.44 -3.31 -15.72
CA HIS A 243 -10.79 -1.95 -15.38
C HIS A 243 -12.28 -1.87 -15.13
N PHE A 244 -12.68 -1.16 -14.08
CA PHE A 244 -14.01 -0.58 -14.03
C PHE A 244 -13.91 0.86 -13.55
N TRP A 245 -14.97 1.58 -13.85
CA TRP A 245 -15.20 2.92 -13.35
C TRP A 245 -16.64 2.97 -12.84
N TYR A 246 -16.89 3.86 -11.90
CA TYR A 246 -18.25 4.20 -11.55
C TYR A 246 -18.35 5.66 -11.13
N ASP A 247 -19.57 6.15 -11.30
CA ASP A 247 -20.06 7.39 -10.74
C ASP A 247 -21.00 6.98 -9.60
N PRO A 248 -20.65 7.20 -8.33
CA PRO A 248 -21.51 6.86 -7.21
C PRO A 248 -22.70 7.82 -7.03
N ASP A 249 -22.81 8.86 -7.88
CA ASP A 249 -23.94 9.81 -7.88
C ASP A 249 -25.20 9.28 -8.61
#